data_AF-A0A178K411-F1
#
_entry.id   AF-A0A178K411-F1
#
_cell.length_a   1.000
_cell.length_b   1.000
_cell.length_c   1.000
_cell.angle_alpha   90.00
_cell.angle_beta   90.00
_cell.angle_gamma   90.00
#
_symmetry.space_group_name_H-M   'P 1'
#
loop_
_entity.id
_entity.type
_entity.pdbx_description
1 polymer ?
#
loop_
_entity_poly.entity_id
_entity_poly.type
_entity_poly.pdbx_seq_one_letter_code
_entity_poly.pdbx_strand_id
1 'polypeptide(L)' 'MEQKVLIADTQAILDAFLDNGLHRDYTIYCQFPHCSKNTHEDRLYEARYVEFNDGYCCSRNWKDR' A
#
# COMPACT_ATOMS: atom_id res chain seq x y z
N MET A 1 -1.41 18.67 9.17
CA MET A 1 -2.54 17.71 9.12
C MET A 1 -1.97 16.34 9.44
N GLU A 2 -2.51 15.63 10.42
CA GLU A 2 -2.14 14.23 10.66
C GLU A 2 -2.42 13.42 9.39
N GLN A 3 -1.41 12.74 8.87
CA GLN A 3 -1.61 11.77 7.80
C GLN A 3 -2.37 10.58 8.39
N LYS A 4 -3.66 10.47 8.05
CA LYS A 4 -4.46 9.31 8.42
C LYS A 4 -3.92 8.09 7.67
N VAL A 5 -3.51 7.07 8.43
CA VAL A 5 -3.12 5.75 7.91
C VAL A 5 -4.36 4.87 7.91
N LEU A 6 -4.68 4.29 6.76
CA LEU A 6 -5.72 3.27 6.65
C LEU A 6 -5.14 1.91 7.08
N ILE A 7 -6.00 1.02 7.56
CA ILE A 7 -5.62 -0.35 7.94
C ILE A 7 -6.34 -1.32 7.01
N ALA A 8 -5.59 -2.22 6.37
CA ALA A 8 -6.12 -3.37 5.66
C ALA A 8 -5.85 -4.63 6.47
N ASP A 9 -6.89 -5.24 7.03
CA ASP A 9 -6.80 -6.53 7.73
C ASP A 9 -6.86 -7.73 6.77
N THR A 10 -7.35 -7.51 5.55
CA THR A 10 -7.51 -8.52 4.51
C THR A 10 -7.04 -8.03 3.14
N GLN A 11 -6.63 -8.96 2.27
CA GLN A 11 -6.22 -8.66 0.90
C GLN A 11 -7.30 -7.91 0.11
N ALA A 12 -8.59 -8.25 0.34
CA ALA A 12 -9.70 -7.60 -0.35
C ALA A 12 -9.79 -6.08 -0.07
N ILE A 13 -9.38 -5.62 1.11
CA ILE A 13 -9.32 -4.18 1.42
C ILE A 13 -8.19 -3.51 0.64
N LEU A 14 -7.02 -4.16 0.55
CA LEU A 14 -5.91 -3.67 -0.27
C LEU A 14 -6.32 -3.60 -1.75
N ASP A 15 -7.00 -4.63 -2.26
CA ASP A 15 -7.47 -4.66 -3.65
C ASP A 15 -8.44 -3.51 -3.91
N ALA A 16 -9.44 -3.31 -3.03
CA ALA A 16 -10.37 -2.18 -3.13
C ALA A 16 -9.66 -0.82 -3.00
N PHE A 17 -8.68 -0.70 -2.11
CA PHE A 17 -7.88 0.52 -1.93
C PHE A 17 -7.11 0.87 -3.20
N LEU A 18 -6.53 -0.14 -3.85
CA LEU A 18 -5.87 0.03 -5.13
C LEU A 18 -6.90 0.38 -6.22
N ASP A 19 -8.02 -0.35 -6.32
CA ASP A 19 -9.04 -0.25 -7.40
C ASP A 19 -9.74 1.09 -7.43
N ASN A 20 -9.97 1.67 -6.26
CA ASN A 20 -10.55 3.01 -6.14
C ASN A 20 -9.52 4.14 -6.31
N GLY A 21 -8.24 3.84 -6.57
CA GLY A 21 -7.20 4.85 -6.75
C GLY A 21 -6.74 5.52 -5.45
N LEU A 22 -7.21 5.09 -4.29
CA LEU A 22 -6.94 5.72 -2.99
C LEU A 22 -5.46 5.71 -2.60
N HIS A 23 -4.72 4.72 -3.12
CA HIS A 23 -3.27 4.58 -2.96
C HIS A 23 -2.45 5.80 -3.41
N ARG A 24 -2.99 6.67 -4.26
CA ARG A 24 -2.30 7.89 -4.72
C ARG A 24 -2.29 8.99 -3.67
N ASP A 25 -3.31 9.04 -2.82
CA ASP A 25 -3.55 10.15 -1.90
C ASP A 25 -3.31 9.75 -0.44
N TYR A 26 -3.60 8.50 -0.09
CA TYR A 26 -3.59 7.97 1.27
C TYR A 26 -2.49 6.93 1.48
N THR A 27 -2.14 6.72 2.74
CA THR A 27 -1.22 5.66 3.16
C THR A 27 -2.01 4.51 3.76
N ILE A 28 -1.52 3.28 3.60
CA ILE A 28 -2.17 2.10 4.15
C ILE A 28 -1.15 1.15 4.79
N TYR A 29 -1.53 0.54 5.90
CA TYR A 29 -0.80 -0.55 6.54
C TYR A 29 -1.60 -1.85 6.43
N CYS A 30 -0.98 -2.90 5.89
CA CYS A 30 -1.56 -4.21 5.69
C CYS A 30 -1.14 -5.13 6.85
N GLN A 31 -2.12 -5.69 7.58
CA GLN A 31 -1.89 -6.61 8.71
C GLN A 31 -1.56 -8.04 8.27
N PHE A 32 -1.27 -8.23 6.98
CA PHE A 32 -0.89 -9.49 6.35
C PHE A 32 0.42 -9.30 5.56
N PRO A 33 1.18 -10.38 5.32
CA PRO A 33 2.47 -10.28 4.66
C PRO A 33 2.32 -9.94 3.17
N HIS A 34 3.35 -9.33 2.59
CA HIS A 34 3.38 -9.03 1.17
C HIS A 34 3.39 -10.32 0.34
N CYS A 35 2.42 -10.45 -0.58
CA CYS A 35 2.34 -11.59 -1.47
C CYS A 35 2.88 -11.22 -2.85
N SER A 36 4.16 -11.53 -3.12
CA SER A 36 4.84 -11.25 -4.39
C SER A 36 4.28 -12.00 -5.61
N LYS A 37 3.36 -12.94 -5.39
CA LYS A 37 2.65 -13.62 -6.49
C LYS A 37 1.51 -12.79 -7.06
N ASN A 38 1.15 -11.68 -6.42
CA ASN A 38 0.02 -10.84 -6.85
C ASN A 38 0.47 -9.74 -7.82
N THR A 39 -0.35 -9.54 -8.84
CA THR A 39 -0.28 -8.62 -9.99
C THR A 39 -0.26 -7.11 -9.66
N HIS A 40 0.03 -6.72 -8.41
CA HIS A 40 -0.12 -5.32 -7.98
C HIS A 40 1.17 -4.50 -8.06
N GLU A 41 2.31 -5.06 -8.47
CA GLU A 41 3.61 -4.37 -8.47
C GLU A 41 3.56 -3.01 -9.19
N ASP A 42 2.96 -2.94 -10.38
CA ASP A 42 2.83 -1.69 -11.14
C ASP A 42 2.04 -0.61 -10.36
N ARG A 43 1.01 -1.01 -9.63
CA ARG A 43 0.11 -0.10 -8.90
C ARG A 43 0.67 0.31 -7.55
N LEU A 44 1.41 -0.60 -6.91
CA LEU A 44 2.15 -0.33 -5.69
C LEU A 44 3.27 0.69 -5.95
N TYR A 45 3.83 0.73 -7.16
CA TYR A 45 4.82 1.73 -7.56
C TYR A 45 4.24 3.15 -7.61
N GLU A 46 2.96 3.30 -7.94
CA GLU A 46 2.26 4.59 -7.92
C GLU A 46 1.78 5.01 -6.52
N ALA A 47 1.82 4.09 -5.55
CA ALA A 47 1.25 4.32 -4.23
C ALA A 47 2.08 5.31 -3.41
N ARG A 48 1.40 6.19 -2.69
CA ARG A 48 2.01 7.16 -1.77
C ARG A 48 2.86 6.45 -0.72
N TYR A 49 2.26 5.50 -0.02
CA TYR A 49 2.95 4.60 0.92
C TYR A 49 2.07 3.40 1.24
N VAL A 50 2.62 2.21 1.10
CA VAL A 50 2.04 0.93 1.53
C VAL A 50 3.08 0.21 2.37
N GLU A 51 2.67 -0.28 3.53
CA GLU A 51 3.50 -1.10 4.40
C GLU A 51 2.76 -2.39 4.75
N PHE A 52 3.49 -3.49 4.81
CA PHE A 52 2.98 -4.81 5.15
C PHE A 52 3.58 -5.27 6.48
N ASN A 53 2.91 -6.21 7.15
CA ASN A 53 3.30 -6.65 8.49
C ASN A 53 4.65 -7.40 8.56
N ASP A 54 5.18 -7.82 7.40
CA ASP A 54 6.48 -8.46 7.24
C ASP A 54 7.61 -7.44 7.04
N GLY A 55 7.29 -6.14 7.09
CA GLY A 55 8.23 -5.03 6.92
C GLY A 55 8.47 -4.66 5.45
N TYR A 56 7.82 -5.33 4.49
CA TYR A 56 7.86 -4.88 3.10
C TYR A 56 7.12 -3.55 2.97
N CYS A 57 7.71 -2.60 2.25
CA CYS A 57 7.06 -1.32 1.99
C CYS A 57 7.35 -0.81 0.57
N CYS A 58 6.39 -0.06 0.04
CA CYS A 58 6.47 0.56 -1.28
C CYS A 58 5.96 2.01 -1.18
N SER A 59 6.68 2.92 -1.84
CA SER A 59 6.34 4.33 -1.87
C SER A 59 6.84 4.97 -3.15
N ARG A 60 6.01 5.84 -3.73
CA ARG A 60 6.34 6.65 -4.90
C ARG A 60 7.61 7.51 -4.72
N ASN A 61 8.02 7.78 -3.47
CA ASN A 61 9.20 8.59 -3.13
C ASN A 61 10.40 7.78 -2.62
N TRP A 62 10.44 6.46 -2.83
CA TRP A 62 11.56 5.63 -2.36
C TRP A 62 12.93 5.99 -2.97
N LYS A 63 12.96 6.79 -4.05
CA LYS A 63 14.19 7.29 -4.70
C LYS A 63 14.78 8.56 -4.07
N ASP A 64 14.10 9.20 -3.11
CA ASP A 64 14.55 10.45 -2.48
C ASP A 64 15.08 10.29 -1.04
N ARG A 65 15.37 9.06 -0.59
CA ARG A 65 15.92 8.78 0.75
C ARG A 65 17.29 8.13 0.72
#